data_AF-A0AA89AMG6-F1
#
_entry.id   AF-A0AA89AMG6-F1
#
_cell.length_a   1.000
_cell.length_b   1.000
_cell.length_c   1.000
_cell.angle_alpha   90.00
_cell.angle_beta   90.00
_cell.angle_gamma   90.00
#
_symmetry.space_group_name_H-M   'P 1'
#
loop_
_entity.id
_entity.type
_entity.pdbx_description
1 polymer ?
#
loop_
_entity_poly.entity_id
_entity_poly.type
_entity_poly.pdbx_seq_one_letter_code
_entity_poly.pdbx_strand_id
1 'polypeptide(L)'
;MDKSWINIRNRLDPLYEKDADDFVEFASKDRPNATEILCPCTKCRNMKLVKKVDVAEHIVVDGFLSSYTHWIFHGESSLTSNSVPEPVMGDRTQEMIRDAFGVPLFNQLDERYSGEGNENSDDLDDATKKFFNLVKEAEKELWLDQGHKFRKDKVSFDGEVELDPKLIPLSGAEVYERVKDIKNEFGASEGFVLDDISYAQAHRYVLVNSDAMTQYRREHHPSIRRSNRRLRPHDVNKVHNETFHIWFRNHVQKLYEEGDEALSEEIISLAMGPLKKAEKYT
;
A
#
# COMPACT_ATOMS: atom_id res chain seq x y z
N MET A 1 -28.43 -13.28 -3.03
CA MET A 1 -28.97 -12.31 -3.99
C MET A 1 -28.70 -12.85 -5.40
N ASP A 2 -29.63 -12.68 -6.35
CA ASP A 2 -29.36 -13.01 -7.75
C ASP A 2 -28.27 -12.08 -8.32
N LYS A 3 -27.41 -12.59 -9.19
CA LYS A 3 -26.27 -11.87 -9.79
C LYS A 3 -26.39 -11.73 -11.30
N SER A 4 -27.48 -12.22 -11.89
CA SER A 4 -27.74 -12.13 -13.33
C SER A 4 -27.76 -10.66 -13.82
N TRP A 5 -28.23 -9.74 -12.97
CA TRP A 5 -28.34 -8.30 -13.24
C TRP A 5 -27.02 -7.62 -13.60
N ILE A 6 -25.90 -8.15 -13.09
CA ILE A 6 -24.54 -7.67 -13.38
C ILE A 6 -24.23 -7.69 -14.90
N ASN A 7 -24.93 -8.55 -15.65
CA ASN A 7 -24.76 -8.72 -17.09
C ASN A 7 -25.82 -7.99 -17.94
N ILE A 8 -26.74 -7.24 -17.34
CA ILE A 8 -27.72 -6.44 -18.07
C ILE A 8 -26.97 -5.34 -18.83
N ARG A 9 -27.18 -5.27 -20.16
CA ARG A 9 -26.48 -4.31 -21.03
C ARG A 9 -27.02 -2.89 -20.91
N ASN A 10 -28.32 -2.75 -20.65
CA ASN A 10 -28.98 -1.47 -20.51
C ASN A 10 -28.97 -1.03 -19.05
N ARG A 11 -28.10 -0.10 -18.68
CA ARG A 11 -27.99 0.41 -17.30
C ARG A 11 -29.11 1.39 -16.91
N LEU A 12 -29.95 1.79 -17.87
CA LEU A 12 -31.18 2.56 -17.60
C LEU A 12 -32.38 1.64 -17.36
N ASP A 13 -32.17 0.32 -17.34
CA ASP A 13 -33.20 -0.63 -16.95
C ASP A 13 -33.51 -0.44 -15.45
N PRO A 14 -34.78 -0.20 -15.07
CA PRO A 14 -35.16 -0.05 -13.67
C PRO A 14 -34.76 -1.26 -12.80
N LEU A 15 -34.63 -2.45 -13.39
CA LEU A 15 -34.16 -3.64 -12.69
C LEU A 15 -32.68 -3.51 -12.30
N TYR A 16 -31.85 -2.94 -13.18
CA TYR A 16 -30.43 -2.73 -12.89
C TYR A 16 -30.22 -1.70 -11.78
N GLU A 17 -31.01 -0.62 -11.76
CA GLU A 17 -30.98 0.38 -10.69
C GLU A 17 -31.42 -0.24 -9.35
N LYS A 18 -32.54 -0.96 -9.35
CA LYS A 18 -33.03 -1.66 -8.17
C LYS A 18 -32.01 -2.67 -7.63
N ASP A 19 -31.43 -3.51 -8.49
CA ASP A 19 -30.46 -4.52 -8.06
C ASP A 19 -29.13 -3.88 -7.62
N ALA A 20 -28.81 -2.66 -8.08
CA ALA A 20 -27.70 -1.90 -7.54
C ALA A 20 -27.97 -1.43 -6.10
N ASP A 21 -29.18 -0.97 -5.80
CA ASP A 21 -29.61 -0.62 -4.44
C ASP A 21 -29.62 -1.85 -3.52
N ASP A 22 -30.21 -2.96 -3.98
CA ASP A 22 -30.26 -4.23 -3.24
C ASP A 22 -28.83 -4.74 -2.92
N PHE A 23 -27.86 -4.50 -3.82
CA PHE A 23 -26.45 -4.81 -3.56
C PHE A 23 -25.88 -3.94 -2.44
N VAL A 24 -26.16 -2.63 -2.43
CA VAL A 24 -25.69 -1.71 -1.37
C VAL A 24 -26.29 -2.10 -0.02
N GLU A 25 -27.55 -2.51 0.01
CA GLU A 25 -28.20 -3.03 1.21
C GLU A 25 -27.51 -4.32 1.67
N PHE A 26 -27.29 -5.28 0.77
CA PHE A 26 -26.56 -6.51 1.07
C PHE A 26 -25.17 -6.23 1.66
N ALA A 27 -24.38 -5.38 0.99
CA ALA A 27 -23.03 -5.01 1.40
C ALA A 27 -22.97 -4.30 2.76
N SER A 28 -24.11 -3.76 3.22
CA SER A 28 -24.23 -3.05 4.48
C SER A 28 -24.64 -3.95 5.65
N LYS A 29 -25.07 -5.20 5.41
CA LYS A 29 -25.63 -6.08 6.45
C LYS A 29 -24.64 -6.42 7.56
N ASP A 30 -23.40 -6.74 7.19
CA ASP A 30 -22.37 -7.14 8.17
C ASP A 30 -21.76 -5.92 8.88
N ARG A 31 -21.91 -4.72 8.32
CA ARG A 31 -21.39 -3.46 8.84
C ARG A 31 -22.46 -2.35 8.80
N PRO A 32 -23.51 -2.44 9.62
CA PRO A 32 -24.62 -1.49 9.58
C PRO A 32 -24.17 -0.07 9.93
N ASN A 33 -23.24 0.07 10.87
CA ASN A 33 -22.75 1.36 11.37
C ASN A 33 -21.72 2.03 10.45
N ALA A 34 -21.18 1.33 9.44
CA ALA A 34 -20.24 1.94 8.51
C ALA A 34 -20.92 3.01 7.66
N THR A 35 -20.29 4.17 7.45
CA THR A 35 -20.80 5.25 6.59
C THR A 35 -20.41 5.07 5.13
N GLU A 36 -19.34 4.33 4.87
CA GLU A 36 -18.75 4.09 3.56
C GLU A 36 -18.50 2.58 3.32
N ILE A 37 -18.57 2.16 2.07
CA ILE A 37 -18.24 0.79 1.63
C ILE A 37 -17.36 0.84 0.38
N LEU A 38 -16.66 -0.26 0.07
CA LEU A 38 -15.85 -0.34 -1.15
C LEU A 38 -16.78 -0.31 -2.36
N CYS A 39 -16.49 0.56 -3.32
CA CYS A 39 -17.34 0.70 -4.50
C CYS A 39 -16.92 -0.33 -5.58
N PRO A 40 -17.81 -1.25 -5.97
CA PRO A 40 -17.54 -2.26 -7.00
C PRO A 40 -17.76 -1.72 -8.41
N CYS A 41 -17.91 -0.41 -8.62
CA CYS A 41 -18.09 0.10 -9.99
C CYS A 41 -16.81 -0.06 -10.82
N THR A 42 -16.91 -0.04 -12.14
CA THR A 42 -15.77 -0.24 -13.06
C THR A 42 -14.65 0.81 -12.90
N LYS A 43 -14.99 2.01 -12.41
CA LYS A 43 -14.03 3.07 -12.09
C LYS A 43 -13.37 2.89 -10.72
N CYS A 44 -14.11 2.44 -9.71
CA CYS A 44 -13.63 2.33 -8.33
C CYS A 44 -12.97 0.98 -8.01
N ARG A 45 -13.37 -0.09 -8.70
CA ARG A 45 -12.73 -1.42 -8.72
C ARG A 45 -12.53 -2.10 -7.35
N ASN A 46 -13.45 -1.90 -6.40
CA ASN A 46 -13.29 -2.34 -5.00
C ASN A 46 -12.04 -1.76 -4.32
N MET A 47 -11.55 -0.61 -4.79
CA MET A 47 -10.40 0.09 -4.22
C MET A 47 -10.75 1.42 -3.56
N LYS A 48 -11.89 2.02 -3.90
CA LYS A 48 -12.34 3.29 -3.31
C LYS A 48 -13.45 3.06 -2.31
N LEU A 49 -13.28 3.57 -1.10
CA LEU A 49 -14.38 3.75 -0.15
C LEU A 49 -15.25 4.91 -0.63
N VAL A 50 -16.55 4.66 -0.72
CA VAL A 50 -17.55 5.61 -1.18
C VAL A 50 -18.71 5.54 -0.19
N LYS A 51 -19.36 6.68 0.09
CA LYS A 51 -20.53 6.72 0.97
C LYS A 51 -21.60 5.78 0.44
N LYS A 52 -22.26 5.05 1.34
CA LYS A 52 -23.29 4.06 0.96
C LYS A 52 -24.33 4.64 -0.02
N VAL A 53 -24.72 5.90 0.21
CA VAL A 53 -25.68 6.64 -0.63
C VAL A 53 -25.22 6.88 -2.07
N ASP A 54 -23.91 6.98 -2.31
CA ASP A 54 -23.33 7.31 -3.62
C ASP A 54 -22.92 6.04 -4.41
N VAL A 55 -22.83 4.88 -3.74
CA VAL A 55 -22.34 3.63 -4.37
C VAL A 55 -23.32 3.13 -5.43
N ALA A 56 -24.62 3.20 -5.17
CA ALA A 56 -25.64 2.81 -6.15
C ALA A 56 -25.55 3.70 -7.41
N GLU A 57 -25.42 5.01 -7.24
CA GLU A 57 -25.21 5.95 -8.35
C GLU A 57 -23.96 5.59 -9.16
N HIS A 58 -22.82 5.34 -8.51
CA HIS A 58 -21.62 4.88 -9.20
C HIS A 58 -21.83 3.57 -9.97
N ILE A 59 -22.59 2.62 -9.42
CA ILE A 59 -22.91 1.35 -10.10
C ILE A 59 -23.78 1.57 -11.33
N VAL A 60 -24.76 2.47 -11.25
CA VAL A 60 -25.67 2.83 -12.36
C VAL A 60 -24.93 3.60 -13.46
N VAL A 61 -24.17 4.63 -13.09
CA VAL A 61 -23.47 5.51 -14.02
C VAL A 61 -22.26 4.83 -14.63
N ASP A 62 -21.39 4.23 -13.81
CA ASP A 62 -20.12 3.67 -14.25
C ASP A 62 -20.21 2.17 -14.57
N GLY A 63 -21.26 1.48 -14.12
CA GLY A 63 -21.42 0.05 -14.28
C GLY A 63 -20.76 -0.75 -13.16
N PHE A 64 -21.36 -1.88 -12.81
CA PHE A 64 -20.83 -2.84 -11.86
C PHE A 64 -19.63 -3.59 -12.47
N LEU A 65 -18.64 -3.91 -11.65
CA LEU A 65 -17.48 -4.68 -12.06
C LEU A 65 -17.88 -6.14 -12.34
N SER A 66 -18.26 -6.46 -13.58
CA SER A 66 -18.83 -7.78 -13.91
C SER A 66 -17.97 -9.03 -13.66
N SER A 67 -16.67 -8.90 -13.41
CA SER A 67 -15.79 -10.01 -12.99
C SER A 67 -15.86 -10.27 -11.49
N TYR A 68 -16.31 -9.28 -10.72
CA TYR A 68 -16.49 -9.35 -9.27
C TYR A 68 -17.78 -10.11 -8.94
N THR A 69 -17.72 -11.40 -9.23
CA THR A 69 -18.81 -12.37 -9.08
C THR A 69 -18.86 -12.98 -7.68
N HIS A 70 -17.77 -12.89 -6.93
CA HIS A 70 -17.68 -13.28 -5.53
C HIS A 70 -17.50 -12.02 -4.70
N TRP A 71 -18.50 -11.68 -3.91
CA TRP A 71 -18.57 -10.44 -3.14
C TRP A 71 -17.80 -10.53 -1.82
N ILE A 72 -16.55 -11.00 -1.92
CA ILE A 72 -15.66 -11.24 -0.76
C ILE A 72 -15.39 -9.99 0.07
N PHE A 73 -15.49 -8.79 -0.54
CA PHE A 73 -15.37 -7.50 0.16
C PHE A 73 -16.68 -7.02 0.79
N HIS A 74 -17.80 -7.72 0.58
CA HIS A 74 -19.14 -7.28 0.95
C HIS A 74 -19.95 -8.37 1.67
N GLY A 75 -19.28 -9.33 2.33
CA GLY A 75 -19.95 -10.29 3.21
C GLY A 75 -20.40 -11.60 2.55
N GLU A 76 -20.07 -11.83 1.27
CA GLU A 76 -20.30 -13.16 0.70
C GLU A 76 -19.24 -14.13 1.22
N SER A 77 -19.68 -15.04 2.09
CA SER A 77 -18.82 -16.07 2.67
C SER A 77 -18.29 -16.99 1.57
N SER A 78 -16.97 -17.03 1.40
CA SER A 78 -16.31 -18.10 0.66
C SER A 78 -16.53 -19.40 1.42
N LEU A 79 -16.88 -20.50 0.74
CA LEU A 79 -17.22 -21.81 1.34
C LEU A 79 -16.07 -22.48 2.12
N THR A 80 -14.99 -21.77 2.46
CA THR A 80 -13.72 -22.33 2.94
C THR A 80 -13.22 -21.77 4.27
N SER A 81 -14.09 -21.28 5.18
CA SER A 81 -13.59 -20.87 6.50
C SER A 81 -14.52 -21.23 7.64
N ASN A 82 -14.08 -22.21 8.44
CA ASN A 82 -14.60 -22.46 9.77
C ASN A 82 -14.32 -21.24 10.65
N SER A 83 -15.37 -20.78 11.30
CA SER A 83 -15.47 -19.57 12.11
C SER A 83 -14.50 -19.55 13.29
N VAL A 84 -13.72 -18.46 13.40
CA VAL A 84 -13.13 -17.98 14.65
C VAL A 84 -13.77 -16.61 14.95
N PRO A 85 -14.16 -16.30 16.20
CA PRO A 85 -14.86 -15.05 16.50
C PRO A 85 -13.99 -13.82 16.25
N GLU A 86 -14.56 -12.82 15.57
CA GLU A 86 -13.92 -11.52 15.30
C GLU A 86 -13.67 -10.73 16.59
N PRO A 87 -12.45 -10.20 16.81
CA PRO A 87 -12.24 -9.05 17.68
C PRO A 87 -12.55 -7.77 16.91
N VAL A 88 -13.31 -6.87 17.54
CA VAL A 88 -13.72 -5.58 16.99
C VAL A 88 -12.49 -4.70 16.73
N MET A 89 -12.09 -4.55 15.46
CA MET A 89 -11.04 -3.61 15.04
C MET A 89 -11.47 -2.15 15.28
N GLY A 90 -10.62 -1.37 15.95
CA GLY A 90 -10.85 0.06 16.21
C GLY A 90 -10.54 0.98 15.03
N ASP A 91 -11.51 1.85 14.72
CA ASP A 91 -11.61 2.95 13.73
C ASP A 91 -10.29 3.48 13.11
N ARG A 92 -9.27 3.76 13.93
CA ARG A 92 -8.00 4.37 13.50
C ARG A 92 -7.19 3.58 12.46
N THR A 93 -7.25 2.24 12.43
CA THR A 93 -6.56 1.46 11.37
C THR A 93 -7.28 1.60 10.03
N GLN A 94 -8.61 1.75 10.07
CA GLN A 94 -9.38 2.02 8.87
C GLN A 94 -9.11 3.43 8.34
N GLU A 95 -8.81 4.42 9.21
CA GLU A 95 -8.41 5.77 8.80
C GLU A 95 -7.06 5.79 8.07
N MET A 96 -6.03 5.06 8.55
CA MET A 96 -4.73 4.97 7.87
C MET A 96 -4.81 4.27 6.51
N ILE A 97 -5.64 3.23 6.41
CA ILE A 97 -5.99 2.58 5.14
C ILE A 97 -6.77 3.56 4.25
N ARG A 98 -7.73 4.30 4.80
CA ARG A 98 -8.53 5.30 4.08
C ARG A 98 -7.71 6.49 3.58
N ASP A 99 -6.65 6.90 4.25
CA ASP A 99 -5.70 7.91 3.76
C ASP A 99 -4.79 7.36 2.65
N ALA A 100 -4.37 6.09 2.74
CA ALA A 100 -3.61 5.42 1.69
C ALA A 100 -4.45 5.11 0.43
N PHE A 101 -5.75 4.87 0.59
CA PHE A 101 -6.72 4.59 -0.49
C PHE A 101 -7.66 5.79 -0.77
N GLY A 102 -7.42 6.93 -0.13
CA GLY A 102 -8.18 8.17 -0.22
C GLY A 102 -7.86 8.89 -1.51
N VAL A 103 -8.44 8.39 -2.60
CA VAL A 103 -8.25 8.87 -3.97
C VAL A 103 -6.86 8.54 -4.56
N PRO A 104 -6.74 7.42 -5.28
CA PRO A 104 -5.66 7.25 -6.24
C PRO A 104 -6.17 7.48 -7.65
N LEU A 105 -5.65 8.53 -8.28
CA LEU A 105 -4.57 8.31 -9.24
C LEU A 105 -4.80 7.13 -10.20
N PHE A 106 -5.68 7.29 -11.20
CA PHE A 106 -5.70 6.32 -12.31
C PHE A 106 -6.02 6.90 -13.70
N ASN A 107 -6.01 8.23 -13.87
CA ASN A 107 -6.23 8.84 -15.19
C ASN A 107 -5.07 9.70 -15.72
N GLN A 108 -3.87 9.70 -15.11
CA GLN A 108 -2.77 10.57 -15.58
C GLN A 108 -1.35 9.97 -15.63
N LEU A 109 -1.18 8.65 -15.44
CA LEU A 109 0.16 8.03 -15.52
C LEU A 109 0.41 7.15 -16.75
N ASP A 110 -0.29 7.40 -17.86
CA ASP A 110 -0.11 6.65 -19.10
C ASP A 110 0.50 7.47 -20.27
N GLU A 111 1.07 8.66 -20.01
CA GLU A 111 1.66 9.49 -21.08
C GLU A 111 3.08 10.02 -20.82
N ARG A 112 3.82 9.52 -19.82
CA ARG A 112 5.15 10.10 -19.51
C ARG A 112 6.30 9.13 -19.23
N TYR A 113 6.23 7.89 -19.69
CA TYR A 113 7.40 6.98 -19.65
C TYR A 113 7.70 6.38 -21.03
N SER A 114 8.05 7.29 -21.94
CA SER A 114 8.92 7.00 -23.07
C SER A 114 9.98 8.10 -23.09
N GLY A 115 11.10 7.82 -22.43
CA GLY A 115 12.24 8.72 -22.33
C GLY A 115 13.37 8.03 -21.58
N GLU A 116 14.25 7.37 -22.32
CA GLU A 116 15.60 7.04 -21.85
C GLU A 116 16.30 8.34 -21.41
N GLY A 117 16.92 8.34 -20.23
CA GLY A 117 17.51 9.54 -19.64
C GLY A 117 18.56 9.23 -18.57
N ASN A 118 19.71 8.75 -19.04
CA ASN A 118 21.08 8.97 -18.55
C ASN A 118 21.28 9.42 -17.08
N GLU A 119 21.88 8.56 -16.27
CA GLU A 119 22.41 8.86 -14.94
C GLU A 119 23.64 9.79 -15.04
N ASN A 120 23.40 11.11 -14.99
CA ASN A 120 24.45 12.09 -14.66
C ASN A 120 24.02 12.85 -13.39
N SER A 121 24.86 12.82 -12.37
CA SER A 121 24.65 13.45 -11.05
C SER A 121 24.64 14.99 -11.06
N ASP A 122 24.69 15.62 -12.22
CA ASP A 122 24.80 17.08 -12.36
C ASP A 122 23.45 17.81 -12.44
N ASP A 123 22.34 17.07 -12.60
CA ASP A 123 21.02 17.63 -12.88
C ASP A 123 20.13 17.86 -11.63
N LEU A 124 20.72 17.82 -10.44
CA LEU A 124 20.01 18.25 -9.22
C LEU A 124 19.88 19.77 -9.21
N ASP A 125 18.67 20.26 -8.96
CA ASP A 125 18.43 21.70 -8.83
C ASP A 125 19.27 22.32 -7.70
N ASP A 126 19.47 23.62 -7.79
CA ASP A 126 20.35 24.36 -6.86
C ASP A 126 19.85 24.26 -5.40
N ALA A 127 18.53 24.10 -5.21
CA ALA A 127 17.94 23.90 -3.89
C ALA A 127 18.29 22.53 -3.30
N THR A 128 18.36 21.49 -4.14
CA THR A 128 18.69 20.13 -3.73
C THR A 128 20.18 20.00 -3.45
N LYS A 129 21.03 20.63 -4.27
CA LYS A 129 22.47 20.76 -4.00
C LYS A 129 22.72 21.50 -2.68
N LYS A 130 21.98 22.57 -2.43
CA LYS A 130 22.04 23.33 -1.17
C LYS A 130 21.58 22.49 0.03
N PHE A 131 20.50 21.73 -0.12
CA PHE A 131 20.01 20.84 0.93
C PHE A 131 21.05 19.78 1.31
N PHE A 132 21.62 19.06 0.34
CA PHE A 132 22.65 18.05 0.63
C PHE A 132 23.94 18.64 1.20
N ASN A 133 24.30 19.88 0.81
CA ASN A 133 25.41 20.59 1.43
C ASN A 133 25.12 20.95 2.90
N LEU A 134 23.91 21.39 3.23
CA LEU A 134 23.51 21.65 4.62
C LEU A 134 23.54 20.38 5.47
N VAL A 135 23.10 19.23 4.92
CA VAL A 135 23.19 17.94 5.60
C VAL A 135 24.65 17.56 5.87
N LYS A 136 25.53 17.69 4.86
CA LYS A 136 26.97 17.44 5.03
C LYS A 136 27.64 18.40 6.01
N GLU A 137 27.19 19.65 6.09
CA GLU A 137 27.71 20.61 7.07
C GLU A 137 27.20 20.34 8.48
N ALA A 138 25.96 19.86 8.63
CA ALA A 138 25.41 19.43 9.91
C ALA A 138 26.07 18.15 10.44
N GLU A 139 26.60 17.30 9.55
CA GLU A 139 27.38 16.10 9.90
C GLU A 139 28.82 16.43 10.33
N LYS A 140 29.31 17.66 10.12
CA LYS A 140 30.61 18.09 10.66
C LYS A 140 30.50 18.26 12.17
N GLU A 141 31.46 17.69 12.87
CA GLU A 141 31.52 17.74 14.33
C GLU A 141 31.60 19.19 14.83
N LEU A 142 30.63 19.57 15.67
CA LEU A 142 30.50 20.92 16.24
C LEU A 142 31.51 21.23 17.36
N TRP A 143 32.41 20.28 17.68
CA TRP A 143 33.37 20.43 18.77
C TRP A 143 34.58 21.23 18.30
N LEU A 144 34.84 22.36 18.95
CA LEU A 144 36.07 23.11 18.73
C LEU A 144 37.29 22.27 19.14
N ASP A 145 38.40 22.35 18.43
CA ASP A 145 39.65 21.70 18.85
C ASP A 145 40.09 22.15 20.24
N GLN A 146 40.78 21.28 20.99
CA GLN A 146 41.21 21.55 22.38
C GLN A 146 42.14 22.78 22.51
N GLY A 147 42.83 23.15 21.42
CA GLY A 147 43.67 24.34 21.33
C GLY A 147 42.94 25.62 20.87
N HIS A 148 41.64 25.55 20.56
CA HIS A 148 40.90 26.64 19.93
C HIS A 148 40.72 27.84 20.87
N LYS A 149 40.99 29.05 20.38
CA LYS A 149 40.98 30.30 21.18
C LYS A 149 39.68 30.53 21.96
N PHE A 150 38.53 30.16 21.39
CA PHE A 150 37.22 30.37 22.01
C PHE A 150 36.94 29.43 23.19
N ARG A 151 37.60 28.26 23.29
CA ARG A 151 37.49 27.40 24.50
C ARG A 151 38.07 28.07 25.75
N LYS A 152 38.98 29.03 25.57
CA LYS A 152 39.65 29.79 26.65
C LYS A 152 39.00 31.14 26.92
N ASP A 153 38.00 31.52 26.12
CA ASP A 153 37.34 32.83 26.18
C ASP A 153 36.21 32.85 27.20
N LYS A 154 36.52 32.52 28.45
CA LYS A 154 35.53 32.45 29.53
C LYS A 154 34.77 33.76 29.76
N VAL A 155 35.33 34.89 29.31
CA VAL A 155 34.74 36.23 29.47
C VAL A 155 33.55 36.41 28.52
N SER A 156 33.60 35.83 27.33
CA SER A 156 32.53 35.93 26.34
C SER A 156 31.44 34.85 26.50
N PHE A 157 31.63 33.90 27.43
CA PHE A 157 30.73 32.77 27.66
C PHE A 157 30.27 32.71 29.13
N ASP A 158 30.18 31.53 29.74
CA ASP A 158 29.56 31.27 31.04
C ASP A 158 30.50 31.47 32.25
N GLY A 159 31.70 32.02 32.02
CA GLY A 159 32.69 32.25 33.07
C GLY A 159 33.64 31.09 33.32
N GLU A 160 33.40 29.92 32.71
CA GLU A 160 34.25 28.73 32.83
C GLU A 160 35.06 28.47 31.55
N VAL A 161 36.11 27.66 31.67
CA VAL A 161 36.95 27.25 30.54
C VAL A 161 36.55 25.83 30.14
N GLU A 162 36.17 25.63 28.89
CA GLU A 162 35.74 24.32 28.37
C GLU A 162 36.94 23.39 28.14
N LEU A 163 37.34 22.70 29.20
CA LEU A 163 38.45 21.72 29.20
C LEU A 163 37.99 20.30 28.81
N ASP A 164 36.69 20.08 28.72
CA ASP A 164 36.13 18.76 28.47
C ASP A 164 36.62 18.19 27.13
N PRO A 165 37.04 16.91 27.13
CA PRO A 165 37.43 16.24 25.90
C PRO A 165 36.21 16.12 24.99
N LYS A 166 36.46 16.03 23.69
CA LYS A 166 35.43 15.71 22.70
C LYS A 166 34.63 14.49 23.19
N LEU A 167 33.31 14.63 23.30
CA LEU A 167 32.45 13.51 23.66
C LEU A 167 32.64 12.41 22.61
N ILE A 168 32.97 11.20 23.07
CA ILE A 168 33.02 10.02 22.22
C ILE A 168 31.56 9.67 21.90
N PRO A 169 31.14 9.69 20.62
CA PRO A 169 29.80 9.26 20.25
C PRO A 169 29.60 7.83 20.75
N LEU A 170 28.53 7.61 21.51
CA LEU A 170 28.16 6.27 21.93
C LEU A 170 27.80 5.44 20.71
N SER A 171 28.18 4.16 20.73
CA SER A 171 27.66 3.19 19.77
C SER A 171 26.14 3.06 19.91
N GLY A 172 25.45 2.64 18.85
CA GLY A 172 24.00 2.41 18.90
C GLY A 172 23.58 1.43 20.00
N ALA A 173 24.42 0.45 20.33
CA ALA A 173 24.19 -0.48 21.44
C ALA A 173 24.27 0.20 22.82
N GLU A 174 25.25 1.09 23.02
CA GLU A 174 25.39 1.86 24.28
C GLU A 174 24.25 2.88 24.44
N VAL A 175 23.78 3.47 23.34
CA VAL A 175 22.57 4.31 23.37
C VAL A 175 21.37 3.48 23.77
N TYR A 176 21.14 2.32 23.13
CA TYR A 176 20.03 1.42 23.43
C TYR A 176 19.98 1.02 24.91
N GLU A 177 21.10 0.57 25.48
CA GLU A 177 21.17 0.18 26.89
C GLU A 177 20.80 1.31 27.86
N ARG A 178 21.09 2.57 27.50
CA ARG A 178 20.74 3.74 28.32
C ARG A 178 19.27 4.13 28.22
N VAL A 179 18.61 3.83 27.10
CA VAL A 179 17.25 4.32 26.81
C VAL A 179 16.19 3.22 26.85
N LYS A 180 16.55 1.93 26.94
CA LYS A 180 15.64 0.79 26.89
C LYS A 180 14.51 0.82 27.95
N ASP A 181 14.76 1.45 29.09
CA ASP A 181 13.81 1.55 30.21
C ASP A 181 13.01 2.86 30.21
N ILE A 182 13.29 3.77 29.26
CA ILE A 182 12.51 5.01 29.11
C ILE A 182 11.14 4.63 28.56
N LYS A 183 10.10 4.83 29.37
CA LYS A 183 8.71 4.69 28.91
C LYS A 183 8.40 5.79 27.89
N ASN A 184 8.38 5.41 26.63
CA ASN A 184 7.91 6.27 25.54
C ASN A 184 6.39 6.09 25.37
N GLU A 185 5.67 7.20 25.28
CA GLU A 185 4.24 7.25 24.93
C GLU A 185 4.01 7.16 23.41
N PHE A 186 5.07 7.36 22.62
CA PHE A 186 5.09 7.22 21.16
C PHE A 186 5.68 5.88 20.74
N GLY A 187 5.11 5.23 19.72
CA GLY A 187 5.60 3.93 19.23
C GLY A 187 5.09 2.73 20.03
N ALA A 188 4.11 2.92 20.91
CA ALA A 188 3.31 1.81 21.42
C ALA A 188 2.63 1.11 20.24
N SER A 189 2.89 -0.17 20.09
CA SER A 189 2.35 -0.99 19.01
C SER A 189 1.39 -2.04 19.54
N GLU A 190 0.20 -2.11 18.95
CA GLU A 190 -0.73 -3.20 19.20
C GLU A 190 -0.64 -4.21 18.05
N GLY A 191 -0.36 -5.47 18.39
CA GLY A 191 -0.35 -6.55 17.41
C GLY A 191 -1.78 -6.93 17.00
N PHE A 192 -2.03 -7.06 15.71
CA PHE A 192 -3.29 -7.55 15.16
C PHE A 192 -3.04 -8.53 14.00
N VAL A 193 -4.08 -9.27 13.61
CA VAL A 193 -4.03 -10.17 12.46
C VAL A 193 -4.85 -9.57 11.33
N LEU A 194 -4.25 -9.44 10.15
CA LEU A 194 -4.93 -9.02 8.93
C LEU A 194 -5.97 -10.07 8.54
N ASP A 195 -7.22 -9.62 8.37
CA ASP A 195 -8.24 -10.40 7.68
C ASP A 195 -7.86 -10.62 6.21
N ASP A 196 -8.55 -11.55 5.53
CA ASP A 196 -8.21 -11.92 4.15
C ASP A 196 -8.37 -10.75 3.16
N ILE A 197 -9.26 -9.81 3.45
CA ILE A 197 -9.50 -8.61 2.64
C ILE A 197 -8.30 -7.67 2.74
N SER A 198 -7.91 -7.33 3.96
CA SER A 198 -6.84 -6.40 4.30
C SER A 198 -5.48 -6.99 3.88
N TYR A 199 -5.30 -8.30 4.03
CA TYR A 199 -4.14 -9.03 3.49
C TYR A 199 -4.06 -8.91 1.97
N ALA A 200 -5.15 -9.18 1.24
CA ALA A 200 -5.16 -9.10 -0.21
C ALA A 200 -4.92 -7.66 -0.71
N GLN A 201 -5.47 -6.66 -0.02
CA GLN A 201 -5.24 -5.25 -0.33
C GLN A 201 -3.78 -4.85 -0.11
N ALA A 202 -3.19 -5.20 1.04
CA ALA A 202 -1.79 -4.93 1.34
C ALA A 202 -0.86 -5.61 0.33
N HIS A 203 -1.12 -6.88 -0.01
CA HIS A 203 -0.33 -7.61 -0.99
C HIS A 203 -0.39 -6.94 -2.37
N ARG A 204 -1.60 -6.62 -2.86
CA ARG A 204 -1.79 -5.92 -4.14
C ARG A 204 -1.07 -4.57 -4.16
N TYR A 205 -1.13 -3.82 -3.07
CA TYR A 205 -0.47 -2.52 -2.96
C TYR A 205 1.03 -2.63 -3.17
N VAL A 206 1.70 -3.53 -2.44
CA VAL A 206 3.15 -3.74 -2.55
C VAL A 206 3.52 -4.15 -3.97
N LEU A 207 2.76 -5.06 -4.59
CA LEU A 207 3.04 -5.52 -5.95
C LEU A 207 2.83 -4.45 -7.04
N VAL A 208 1.86 -3.55 -6.85
CA VAL A 208 1.61 -2.45 -7.80
C VAL A 208 2.69 -1.37 -7.71
N ASN A 209 3.19 -1.09 -6.51
CA ASN A 209 4.14 0.00 -6.28
C ASN A 209 5.61 -0.44 -6.31
N SER A 210 5.89 -1.75 -6.41
CA SER A 210 7.25 -2.25 -6.57
C SER A 210 7.69 -2.17 -8.04
N ASP A 211 8.87 -1.60 -8.27
CA ASP A 211 9.49 -1.54 -9.60
C ASP A 211 9.94 -2.92 -10.11
N ALA A 212 10.32 -3.81 -9.19
CA ALA A 212 10.67 -5.20 -9.47
C ALA A 212 9.54 -5.98 -10.14
N MET A 213 8.29 -5.51 -10.00
CA MET A 213 7.11 -6.16 -10.60
C MET A 213 6.87 -5.77 -12.07
N THR A 214 7.63 -4.83 -12.64
CA THR A 214 7.38 -4.31 -14.00
C THR A 214 7.39 -5.40 -15.06
N GLN A 215 8.34 -6.34 -15.01
CA GLN A 215 8.41 -7.47 -15.93
C GLN A 215 7.18 -8.37 -15.80
N TYR A 216 6.90 -8.83 -14.58
CA TYR A 216 5.77 -9.73 -14.29
C TYR A 216 4.42 -9.12 -14.64
N ARG A 217 4.25 -7.80 -14.45
CA ARG A 217 3.05 -7.08 -14.89
C ARG A 217 2.84 -7.21 -16.40
N ARG A 218 3.91 -7.07 -17.20
CA ARG A 218 3.86 -7.23 -18.66
C ARG A 218 3.59 -8.67 -19.09
N GLU A 219 4.08 -9.66 -18.35
CA GLU A 219 3.90 -11.08 -18.66
C GLU A 219 2.48 -11.60 -18.36
N HIS A 220 1.84 -11.06 -17.33
CA HIS A 220 0.50 -11.50 -16.95
C HIS A 220 -0.55 -11.21 -18.03
N HIS A 221 -0.49 -10.04 -18.68
CA HIS A 221 -1.46 -9.63 -19.72
C HIS A 221 -1.56 -10.65 -20.88
N PRO A 222 -0.45 -11.08 -21.53
CA PRO A 222 -0.47 -12.16 -22.50
C PRO A 222 -1.03 -13.48 -21.95
N SER A 223 -0.70 -13.85 -20.71
CA SER A 223 -1.18 -15.09 -20.10
C SER A 223 -2.71 -15.11 -19.99
N ILE A 224 -3.33 -13.99 -19.61
CA ILE A 224 -4.78 -13.82 -19.56
C ILE A 224 -5.39 -13.98 -20.94
N ARG A 225 -4.79 -13.35 -21.96
CA ARG A 225 -5.29 -13.44 -23.35
C ARG A 225 -5.15 -14.85 -23.93
N ARG A 226 -4.10 -15.59 -23.58
CA ARG A 226 -3.93 -16.98 -24.00
C ARG A 226 -5.03 -17.87 -23.42
N SER A 227 -5.33 -17.71 -22.13
CA SER A 227 -6.39 -18.45 -21.44
C SER A 227 -7.79 -18.01 -21.88
N ASN A 228 -7.95 -16.76 -22.35
CA ASN A 228 -9.24 -16.17 -22.69
C ASN A 228 -9.19 -15.39 -24.01
N ARG A 229 -9.10 -16.11 -25.13
CA ARG A 229 -8.87 -15.53 -26.48
C ARG A 229 -9.93 -14.53 -26.95
N ARG A 230 -11.12 -14.53 -26.36
CA ARG A 230 -12.26 -13.67 -26.74
C ARG A 230 -12.42 -12.42 -25.86
N LEU A 231 -11.61 -12.25 -24.82
CA LEU A 231 -11.69 -11.07 -23.95
C LEU A 231 -11.33 -9.80 -24.72
N ARG A 232 -12.08 -8.73 -24.47
CA ARG A 232 -11.74 -7.40 -25.00
C ARG A 232 -10.53 -6.86 -24.23
N PRO A 233 -9.74 -5.95 -24.83
CA PRO A 233 -8.58 -5.36 -24.16
C PRO A 233 -8.89 -4.76 -22.77
N HIS A 234 -10.03 -4.09 -22.63
CA HIS A 234 -10.46 -3.54 -21.34
C HIS A 234 -10.69 -4.62 -20.26
N ASP A 235 -11.26 -5.76 -20.64
CA ASP A 235 -11.51 -6.87 -19.73
C ASP A 235 -10.20 -7.58 -19.32
N VAL A 236 -9.13 -7.45 -20.11
CA VAL A 236 -7.79 -7.99 -19.75
C VAL A 236 -7.20 -7.23 -18.58
N ASN A 237 -7.24 -5.89 -18.58
CA ASN A 237 -6.76 -5.09 -17.44
C ASN A 237 -7.56 -5.36 -16.17
N LYS A 238 -8.85 -5.65 -16.33
CA LYS A 238 -9.75 -6.02 -15.23
C LYS A 238 -9.35 -7.34 -14.60
N VAL A 239 -9.20 -8.40 -15.40
CA VAL A 239 -8.71 -9.70 -14.93
C VAL A 239 -7.30 -9.56 -14.34
N HIS A 240 -6.43 -8.75 -14.95
CA HIS A 240 -5.09 -8.49 -14.45
C HIS A 240 -5.11 -7.95 -13.02
N ASN A 241 -5.80 -6.84 -12.78
CA ASN A 241 -5.82 -6.20 -11.46
C ASN A 241 -6.41 -7.11 -10.37
N GLU A 242 -7.35 -7.98 -10.74
CA GLU A 242 -7.98 -8.90 -9.80
C GLU A 242 -7.12 -10.11 -9.48
N THR A 243 -6.41 -10.64 -10.48
CA THR A 243 -5.76 -11.94 -10.36
C THR A 243 -4.24 -11.86 -10.31
N PHE A 244 -3.64 -10.68 -10.49
CA PHE A 244 -2.17 -10.53 -10.57
C PHE A 244 -1.46 -11.07 -9.33
N HIS A 245 -1.89 -10.71 -8.12
CA HIS A 245 -1.28 -11.20 -6.87
C HIS A 245 -1.32 -12.75 -6.74
N ILE A 246 -2.39 -13.39 -7.21
CA ILE A 246 -2.54 -14.85 -7.20
C ILE A 246 -1.70 -15.48 -8.31
N TRP A 247 -1.79 -14.93 -9.52
CA TRP A 247 -1.02 -15.39 -10.67
C TRP A 247 0.48 -15.29 -10.41
N PHE A 248 0.94 -14.16 -9.88
CA PHE A 248 2.35 -13.89 -9.60
C PHE A 248 2.90 -14.89 -8.59
N ARG A 249 2.16 -15.16 -7.49
CA ARG A 249 2.54 -16.19 -6.52
C ARG A 249 2.72 -17.56 -7.17
N ASN A 250 1.73 -18.01 -7.94
CA ASN A 250 1.78 -19.32 -8.60
C ASN A 250 2.88 -19.39 -9.66
N HIS A 251 3.11 -18.29 -10.38
CA HIS A 251 4.13 -18.18 -11.40
C HIS A 251 5.53 -18.27 -10.82
N VAL A 252 5.81 -17.51 -9.75
CA VAL A 252 7.10 -17.56 -9.04
C VAL A 252 7.32 -18.93 -8.39
N GLN A 253 6.28 -19.52 -7.79
CA GLN A 253 6.38 -20.86 -7.23
C GLN A 253 6.78 -21.89 -8.30
N LYS A 254 6.18 -21.81 -9.49
CA LYS A 254 6.53 -22.69 -10.61
C LYS A 254 7.99 -22.49 -11.06
N LEU A 255 8.43 -21.25 -11.23
CA LEU A 255 9.82 -20.95 -11.61
C LEU A 255 10.83 -21.45 -10.56
N TYR A 256 10.47 -21.36 -9.27
CA TYR A 256 11.28 -21.87 -8.17
C TYR A 256 11.41 -23.40 -8.22
N GLU A 257 10.30 -24.11 -8.47
CA GLU A 257 10.28 -25.56 -8.65
C GLU A 257 11.06 -26.01 -9.90
N GLU A 258 11.07 -25.19 -10.95
CA GLU A 258 11.83 -25.43 -12.20
C GLU A 258 13.33 -25.10 -12.06
N GLY A 259 13.75 -24.53 -10.93
CA GLY A 259 15.16 -24.21 -10.64
C GLY A 259 15.68 -22.99 -11.42
N ASP A 260 14.82 -22.01 -11.71
CA ASP A 260 15.23 -20.79 -12.42
C ASP A 260 16.18 -19.94 -11.56
N GLU A 261 17.45 -19.87 -11.97
CA GLU A 261 18.50 -19.08 -11.31
C GLU A 261 18.25 -17.57 -11.38
N ALA A 262 17.34 -17.10 -12.23
CA ALA A 262 17.00 -15.67 -12.33
C ALA A 262 16.06 -15.18 -11.21
N LEU A 263 15.52 -16.08 -10.37
CA LEU A 263 14.67 -15.70 -9.25
C LEU A 263 15.49 -15.12 -8.09
N SER A 264 15.35 -13.82 -7.84
CA SER A 264 15.93 -13.19 -6.66
C SER A 264 15.10 -13.47 -5.40
N GLU A 265 15.74 -13.41 -4.23
CA GLU A 265 15.07 -13.50 -2.92
C GLU A 265 13.98 -12.42 -2.76
N GLU A 266 14.17 -11.24 -3.37
CA GLU A 266 13.18 -10.17 -3.39
C GLU A 266 11.89 -10.60 -4.11
N ILE A 267 12.00 -11.23 -5.29
CA ILE A 267 10.85 -11.71 -6.06
C ILE A 267 10.10 -12.80 -5.29
N ILE A 268 10.83 -13.71 -4.64
CA ILE A 268 10.24 -14.77 -3.81
C ILE A 268 9.48 -14.15 -2.62
N SER A 269 10.07 -13.18 -1.94
CA SER A 269 9.43 -12.46 -0.83
C SER A 269 8.15 -11.74 -1.28
N LEU A 270 8.21 -11.00 -2.38
CA LEU A 270 7.05 -10.31 -2.95
C LEU A 270 5.92 -11.28 -3.33
N ALA A 271 6.26 -12.47 -3.84
CA ALA A 271 5.29 -13.50 -4.21
C ALA A 271 4.56 -14.09 -3.00
N MET A 272 5.23 -14.23 -1.86
CA MET A 272 4.63 -14.70 -0.61
C MET A 272 3.70 -13.68 0.04
N GLY A 273 3.93 -12.38 -0.22
CA GLY A 273 3.14 -11.29 0.31
C GLY A 273 3.47 -10.93 1.77
N PRO A 274 2.70 -10.00 2.37
CA PRO A 274 2.98 -9.48 3.70
C PRO A 274 2.74 -10.55 4.79
N LEU A 275 3.27 -10.33 5.99
CA LEU A 275 2.90 -11.16 7.14
C LEU A 275 1.44 -10.91 7.53
N LYS A 276 0.71 -11.97 7.86
CA LYS A 276 -0.66 -11.83 8.41
C LYS A 276 -0.69 -11.18 9.78
N LYS A 277 0.38 -11.31 10.57
CA LYS A 277 0.54 -10.60 11.84
C LYS A 277 1.15 -9.24 11.55
N ALA A 278 0.47 -8.18 11.97
CA ALA A 278 0.88 -6.81 11.77
C ALA A 278 0.86 -6.05 13.10
N GLU A 279 1.64 -4.97 13.18
CA GLU A 279 1.68 -4.07 14.32
C GLU A 279 1.06 -2.73 13.94
N LYS A 280 0.14 -2.24 14.78
CA LYS A 280 -0.42 -0.90 14.67
C LYS A 280 0.28 0.01 15.66
N TYR A 281 1.04 0.97 15.17
CA TYR A 281 1.65 2.00 16.00
C TYR A 281 0.64 3.13 16.25
N THR A 282 0.52 3.57 17.50
CA THR A 282 -0.31 4.73 17.90
C THR A 282 0.51 5.99 18.09
#